data_AF-A0A7C3LJR8-F1
#
_entry.id   AF-A0A7C3LJR8-F1
#
_cell.length_a   1.000
_cell.length_b   1.000
_cell.length_c   1.000
_cell.angle_alpha   90.00
_cell.angle_beta   90.00
_cell.angle_gamma   90.00
#
_symmetry.space_group_name_H-M   'P 1'
#
loop_
_entity.id
_entity.type
_entity.pdbx_description
1 polymer ?
#
loop_
_entity_poly.entity_id
_entity_poly.type
_entity_poly.pdbx_seq_one_letter_code
_entity_poly.pdbx_strand_id
1 'polypeptide(L)'
;MLLEYIAIAVMIAIATLIAFIAIGMGELFGPKKDTAAKAIPYESGIVPTGAGTRRMPVRFYLIAVLFILFDIEVVFFLPWAIVFRQLRIFGLIE
;
A
#
# COMPACT_ATOMS: atom_id res chain seq x y z
N MET A 1 -0.87 4.71 -28.33
CA MET A 1 0.25 4.09 -27.59
C MET A 1 0.61 4.87 -26.33
N LEU A 2 1.46 5.92 -26.32
CA LEU A 2 1.80 6.63 -25.06
C LEU A 2 0.71 7.58 -24.54
N LEU A 3 -0.13 8.11 -25.44
CA LEU A 3 -1.23 9.01 -25.09
C LEU A 3 -2.29 8.34 -24.18
N GLU A 4 -2.42 7.01 -24.24
CA GLU A 4 -3.35 6.26 -23.37
C GLU A 4 -2.91 6.31 -21.88
N TYR A 5 -1.60 6.40 -21.63
CA TYR A 5 -1.08 6.54 -20.27
C TYR A 5 -1.31 7.95 -19.69
N ILE A 6 -1.57 8.96 -20.53
CA ILE A 6 -1.90 10.30 -20.06
C ILE A 6 -3.20 10.27 -19.25
N ALA A 7 -4.20 9.47 -19.66
CA ALA A 7 -5.44 9.33 -18.90
C ALA A 7 -5.18 8.77 -17.49
N ILE A 8 -4.29 7.78 -17.37
CA ILE A 8 -3.89 7.19 -16.09
C ILE A 8 -3.14 8.22 -15.23
N ALA A 9 -2.19 8.95 -15.82
CA ALA A 9 -1.44 9.98 -15.10
C ALA A 9 -2.34 11.11 -14.60
N VAL A 10 -3.28 11.58 -15.43
CA VAL A 10 -4.28 12.59 -15.06
C VAL A 10 -5.18 12.07 -13.94
N MET A 11 -5.61 10.81 -13.99
CA MET A 11 -6.41 10.19 -12.93
C MET A 11 -5.65 10.18 -11.59
N ILE A 12 -4.38 9.76 -11.58
CA ILE A 12 -3.54 9.77 -10.38
C ILE A 12 -3.38 11.19 -9.84
N ALA A 13 -3.14 12.17 -10.71
CA ALA A 13 -2.99 13.58 -10.33
C ALA A 13 -4.27 14.13 -9.70
N ILE A 14 -5.43 13.90 -10.33
CA ILE A 14 -6.73 14.36 -9.81
C ILE A 14 -7.07 13.67 -8.49
N ALA A 15 -6.89 12.35 -8.38
CA ALA A 15 -7.16 11.61 -7.15
C ALA A 15 -6.30 12.13 -5.99
N THR A 16 -5.02 12.35 -6.25
CA THR A 16 -4.09 12.91 -5.27
C THR A 16 -4.48 14.33 -4.87
N LEU A 17 -4.82 15.19 -5.85
CA LEU A 17 -5.29 16.55 -5.59
C LEU A 17 -6.54 16.56 -4.72
N ILE A 18 -7.52 15.71 -5.02
CA ILE A 18 -8.75 15.59 -4.22
C ILE A 18 -8.42 15.15 -2.79
N ALA A 19 -7.52 14.18 -2.61
CA ALA A 19 -7.10 13.73 -1.27
C ALA A 19 -6.48 14.89 -0.46
N PHE A 20 -5.61 15.69 -1.07
CA PHE A 20 -5.02 16.86 -0.43
C PHE A 20 -6.05 17.95 -0.13
N ILE A 21 -7.00 18.22 -1.04
CA ILE A 21 -8.08 19.18 -0.80
C ILE A 21 -8.94 18.70 0.37
N ALA A 22 -9.31 17.42 0.43
CA ALA A 22 -10.13 16.87 1.51
C ALA A 22 -9.44 16.99 2.87
N ILE A 23 -8.15 16.62 2.96
CA ILE A 23 -7.36 16.78 4.18
C ILE A 23 -7.22 18.26 4.53
N GLY A 24 -6.90 19.11 3.55
CA GLY A 24 -6.74 20.56 3.74
C GLY A 24 -8.02 21.25 4.19
N MET A 25 -9.17 20.84 3.68
CA MET A 25 -10.47 21.33 4.16
C MET A 25 -10.73 20.90 5.61
N GLY A 26 -10.42 19.65 5.96
CA GLY A 26 -10.57 19.17 7.34
C GLY A 26 -9.72 19.98 8.33
N GLU A 27 -8.47 20.29 7.96
CA GLU A 27 -7.53 21.05 8.78
C GLU A 27 -7.88 22.56 8.84
N LEU A 28 -8.37 23.14 7.74
CA LEU A 28 -8.66 24.58 7.67
C LEU A 28 -9.99 24.94 8.34
N PHE A 29 -11.03 24.11 8.16
CA PHE A 29 -12.38 24.36 8.68
C PHE A 29 -12.66 23.64 10.01
N GLY A 30 -11.77 22.74 10.46
CA GLY A 30 -11.91 22.00 11.71
C GLY A 30 -11.72 22.88 12.97
N PRO A 31 -12.48 22.63 14.07
CA PRO A 31 -12.26 23.31 15.34
C PRO A 31 -10.88 22.96 15.93
N LYS A 32 -10.02 23.97 16.06
CA LYS A 32 -8.69 23.83 16.67
C LYS A 32 -8.80 23.83 18.19
N LYS A 33 -8.87 22.64 18.78
CA LYS A 33 -8.96 22.42 20.23
C LYS A 33 -7.84 21.51 20.68
N ASP A 34 -6.62 22.02 20.60
CA ASP A 34 -5.42 21.32 21.03
C ASP A 34 -5.36 21.30 22.56
N THR A 35 -5.29 20.12 23.14
CA THR A 35 -5.19 19.93 24.58
C THR A 35 -4.22 18.80 24.83
N ALA A 36 -3.39 18.90 25.88
CA ALA A 36 -2.42 17.86 26.24
C ALA A 36 -3.06 16.46 26.31
N ALA A 37 -4.28 16.37 26.85
CA ALA A 37 -5.04 15.11 26.94
C ALA A 37 -5.48 14.52 25.59
N LYS A 38 -5.58 15.31 24.51
CA LYS A 38 -5.89 14.79 23.16
C LYS A 38 -4.64 14.38 22.38
N ALA A 39 -3.47 14.88 22.79
CA ALA A 39 -2.19 14.59 22.16
C ALA A 39 -1.52 13.32 22.71
N ILE A 40 -2.04 12.75 23.80
CA ILE A 40 -1.52 11.50 24.36
C ILE A 40 -2.09 10.27 23.61
N PRO A 41 -1.30 9.19 23.46
CA PRO A 41 -1.80 7.92 22.90
C PRO A 41 -2.99 7.37 23.68
N TYR A 42 -3.89 6.71 22.95
CA TYR A 42 -5.06 6.06 23.54
C TYR A 42 -4.67 4.79 24.30
N GLU A 43 -4.98 4.74 25.60
CA GLU A 43 -4.79 3.57 26.48
C GLU A 43 -6.01 3.39 27.40
N SER A 44 -7.22 3.37 26.82
CA SER A 44 -8.50 3.13 27.52
C SER A 44 -8.74 3.95 28.80
N GLY A 45 -8.27 5.21 28.83
CA GLY A 45 -8.44 6.15 29.95
C GLY A 45 -7.30 6.15 30.97
N ILE A 46 -6.27 5.31 30.77
CA ILE A 46 -5.07 5.28 31.60
C ILE A 46 -3.97 6.10 30.91
N VAL A 47 -3.05 6.67 31.69
CA VAL A 47 -1.86 7.32 31.14
C VAL A 47 -0.95 6.24 30.55
N PRO A 48 -0.62 6.28 29.25
CA PRO A 48 0.22 5.26 28.64
C PRO A 48 1.60 5.23 29.32
N THR A 49 2.06 4.02 29.64
CA THR A 49 3.33 3.79 30.34
C THR A 49 4.19 2.76 29.60
N GLY A 50 5.51 2.89 29.71
CA GLY A 50 6.47 2.00 29.05
C GLY A 50 6.91 2.48 27.67
N ALA A 51 7.79 1.70 27.02
CA ALA A 51 8.48 2.09 25.79
C ALA A 51 7.59 2.06 24.52
N GLY A 52 6.30 1.71 24.62
CA GLY A 52 5.34 1.64 23.49
C GLY A 52 5.66 0.58 22.42
N THR A 53 6.83 -0.04 22.48
CA THR A 53 7.34 -0.98 21.50
C THR A 53 7.47 -2.35 22.13
N ARG A 54 6.94 -3.36 21.44
CA ARG A 54 7.12 -4.78 21.80
C ARG A 54 7.90 -5.47 20.69
N ARG A 55 8.52 -6.59 21.03
CA ARG A 55 9.17 -7.46 20.04
C ARG A 55 8.12 -7.92 19.03
N MET A 56 8.28 -7.46 17.80
CA MET A 56 7.43 -7.90 16.70
C MET A 56 7.80 -9.36 16.36
N PRO A 57 6.81 -10.27 16.27
CA PRO A 57 7.09 -11.65 15.90
C PRO A 57 7.71 -11.76 14.50
N VAL A 58 8.72 -12.63 14.34
CA VAL A 58 9.45 -12.84 13.08
C VAL A 58 8.54 -13.37 11.95
N ARG A 59 7.37 -13.93 12.27
CA ARG A 59 6.41 -14.42 11.27
C ARG A 59 6.03 -13.38 10.21
N PHE A 60 5.97 -12.09 10.54
CA PHE A 60 5.67 -11.04 9.56
C PHE A 60 6.80 -10.88 8.54
N TYR A 61 8.05 -11.04 8.98
CA TYR A 61 9.20 -11.04 8.09
C TYR A 61 9.18 -12.25 7.15
N LEU A 62 8.87 -13.45 7.67
CA LEU A 62 8.76 -14.66 6.85
C LEU A 62 7.67 -14.53 5.79
N ILE A 63 6.50 -13.96 6.15
CA ILE A 63 5.42 -13.69 5.19
C ILE A 63 5.87 -12.69 4.12
N ALA A 64 6.59 -11.63 4.49
CA ALA A 64 7.08 -10.64 3.53
C ALA A 64 8.11 -11.23 2.56
N VAL A 65 9.06 -12.03 3.04
CA VAL A 65 10.06 -12.70 2.18
C VAL A 65 9.36 -13.69 1.23
N LEU A 66 8.41 -14.47 1.75
CA LEU A 66 7.63 -15.41 0.94
C LEU A 66 6.82 -14.68 -0.13
N PHE A 67 6.19 -13.55 0.22
CA PHE A 67 5.45 -12.71 -0.73
C PHE A 67 6.36 -12.19 -1.85
N ILE A 68 7.55 -11.67 -1.52
CA ILE A 68 8.51 -11.18 -2.51
C ILE A 68 8.95 -12.30 -3.46
N LEU A 69 9.21 -13.50 -2.91
CA LEU A 69 9.63 -14.65 -3.71
C LEU A 69 8.52 -15.07 -4.69
N PHE A 70 7.28 -15.18 -4.23
CA PHE A 70 6.15 -15.51 -5.11
C PHE A 70 5.83 -14.39 -6.12
N ASP A 71 5.96 -13.12 -5.74
CA ASP A 71 5.73 -12.00 -6.66
C ASP A 71 6.74 -12.03 -7.82
N ILE A 72 8.01 -12.32 -7.52
CA ILE A 72 9.05 -12.53 -8.53
C ILE A 72 8.72 -13.74 -9.43
N GLU A 73 8.26 -14.86 -8.87
CA GLU A 73 7.84 -16.01 -9.67
C GLU A 73 6.69 -15.64 -10.63
N VAL A 74 5.69 -14.89 -10.16
CA VAL A 74 4.57 -14.41 -11.00
C VAL A 74 5.07 -13.53 -12.14
N VAL A 75 6.04 -12.65 -11.89
CA VAL A 75 6.67 -11.83 -12.96
C VAL A 75 7.27 -12.70 -14.06
N PHE A 76 7.87 -13.86 -13.72
CA PHE A 76 8.36 -14.81 -14.70
C PHE A 76 7.25 -15.59 -15.41
N PHE A 77 6.16 -15.89 -14.72
CA PHE A 77 4.99 -16.57 -15.33
C PHE A 77 4.21 -15.66 -16.30
N LEU A 78 4.24 -14.33 -16.14
CA LEU A 78 3.44 -13.41 -16.96
C LEU A 78 3.77 -13.47 -18.47
N PRO A 79 5.04 -13.38 -18.92
CA PRO A 79 5.38 -13.53 -20.33
C PRO A 79 4.92 -14.87 -20.88
N TRP A 80 5.19 -15.96 -20.15
CA TRP A 80 4.78 -17.32 -20.51
C TRP A 80 3.25 -17.41 -20.72
N ALA A 81 2.47 -16.85 -19.80
CA ALA A 81 1.00 -16.84 -19.88
C ALA A 81 0.48 -16.06 -21.11
N ILE A 82 1.13 -14.95 -21.48
CA ILE A 82 0.74 -14.13 -22.64
C ILE A 82 0.95 -14.88 -23.96
N VAL A 83 2.08 -15.59 -24.10
CA VAL A 83 2.42 -16.31 -25.35
C VAL A 83 2.02 -17.78 -25.37
N PHE A 84 1.42 -18.30 -24.28
CA PHE A 84 1.07 -19.71 -24.13
C PHE A 84 0.29 -20.30 -25.33
N ARG A 85 -0.66 -19.55 -25.88
CA ARG A 85 -1.44 -19.98 -27.07
C ARG A 85 -0.57 -20.22 -28.31
N GLN A 86 0.55 -19.52 -28.43
CA GLN A 86 1.52 -19.67 -29.53
C GLN A 86 2.44 -20.86 -29.29
N LEU A 87 2.84 -21.08 -28.02
CA LEU A 87 3.72 -22.17 -27.60
C LEU A 87 3.04 -23.55 -27.56
N ARG A 88 1.70 -23.60 -27.39
CA ARG A 88 0.91 -24.83 -27.30
C ARG A 88 1.51 -25.82 -26.28
N ILE A 89 1.68 -27.09 -26.64
CA ILE A 89 2.16 -28.14 -25.75
C ILE A 89 3.65 -27.96 -25.39
N PHE A 90 4.46 -27.36 -26.27
CA PHE A 90 5.87 -27.09 -25.98
C PHE A 90 6.02 -26.13 -24.79
N GLY A 91 5.19 -25.09 -24.71
CA GLY A 91 5.17 -24.20 -23.55
C GLY A 91 4.62 -24.83 -22.27
N LEU A 92 3.99 -26.01 -22.31
CA LEU A 92 3.52 -26.67 -21.09
C LEU A 92 4.55 -27.65 -20.52
N ILE A 93 5.37 -28.24 -21.39
CA ILE A 93 6.27 -29.35 -21.05
C ILE A 93 7.70 -28.87 -20.78
N GLU A 94 8.11 -27.74 -21.37
CA GLU A 94 9.39 -27.07 -21.16
C GLU A 94 9.23 -25.81 -20.29
#